data_AF-A0A7S3BFC5-F1
#
_entry.id   AF-A0A7S3BFC5-F1
#
_cell.length_a   1.000
_cell.length_b   1.000
_cell.length_c   1.000
_cell.angle_alpha   90.00
_cell.angle_beta   90.00
_cell.angle_gamma   90.00
#
_symmetry.space_group_name_H-M   'P 1'
#
loop_
_entity.id
_entity.type
_entity.pdbx_description
1 polymer ?
#
loop_
_entity_poly.entity_id
_entity_poly.type
_entity_poly.pdbx_seq_one_letter_code
_entity_poly.pdbx_strand_id
1 'polypeptide(L)'
;PPARLAAALAQADVVVSSYSVLTDEARKGDTSVIARMAWRRICLDECQEIRSSTTRLAALCERLHARRRWIVSGTPLYDSIDDLNGELSFLGVWPFALRNNIDGFFKER
;
A
#
# COMPACT_ATOMS: atom_id res chain seq x y z
N PRO A 1 21.55 -9.17 6.01
CA PRO A 1 21.07 -10.25 5.10
C PRO A 1 19.54 -10.46 5.22
N PRO A 2 18.84 -10.77 4.12
CA PRO A 2 17.38 -10.91 4.09
C PRO A 2 16.80 -11.86 5.15
N ALA A 3 17.47 -13.00 5.40
CA ALA A 3 17.04 -13.98 6.39
C ALA A 3 17.00 -13.43 7.83
N ARG A 4 17.98 -12.58 8.20
CA ARG A 4 18.01 -11.95 9.53
C ARG A 4 16.90 -10.93 9.70
N LEU A 5 16.59 -10.16 8.65
CA LEU A 5 15.48 -9.21 8.66
C LEU A 5 14.14 -9.96 8.79
N ALA A 6 13.94 -11.03 8.02
CA ALA A 6 12.73 -11.86 8.12
C ALA A 6 12.54 -12.43 9.53
N ALA A 7 13.59 -12.95 10.15
CA ALA A 7 13.53 -13.49 11.51
C ALA A 7 13.24 -12.42 12.57
N ALA A 8 13.74 -11.19 12.40
CA ALA A 8 13.46 -10.08 13.29
C ALA A 8 12.00 -9.61 13.15
N LEU A 9 11.51 -9.45 11.92
CA LEU A 9 10.14 -9.05 11.65
C LEU A 9 9.13 -10.09 12.15
N ALA A 10 9.44 -11.39 12.03
CA ALA A 10 8.55 -12.47 12.47
C ALA A 10 8.38 -12.53 14.00
N GLN A 11 9.31 -11.94 14.76
CA GLN A 11 9.26 -11.88 16.23
C GLN A 11 8.70 -10.54 16.75
N ALA A 12 8.43 -9.58 15.87
CA ALA A 12 7.92 -8.28 16.24
C ALA A 12 6.39 -8.27 16.20
N ASP A 13 5.76 -7.68 17.22
CA ASP A 13 4.31 -7.41 17.21
C ASP A 13 3.95 -6.21 16.33
N VAL A 14 4.83 -5.20 16.30
CA VAL A 14 4.66 -3.95 15.55
C VAL A 14 5.94 -3.64 14.80
N VAL A 15 5.78 -3.33 13.51
CA VAL A 15 6.87 -2.92 12.63
C VAL A 15 6.56 -1.51 12.15
N VAL A 16 7.48 -0.58 12.42
CA VAL A 16 7.40 0.81 11.94
C VAL A 16 8.44 0.99 10.85
N SER A 17 8.03 1.62 9.74
CA SER A 17 8.89 1.88 8.60
C SER A 17 8.53 3.21 7.96
N SER A 18 9.37 3.68 7.05
CA SER A 18 9.14 4.89 6.26
C SER A 18 8.79 4.55 4.81
N TYR A 19 8.17 5.50 4.11
CA TYR A 19 7.89 5.37 2.68
C TYR A 19 9.15 5.19 1.83
N SER A 20 10.28 5.78 2.23
CA SER A 20 11.56 5.57 1.55
C SER A 20 12.02 4.11 1.61
N VAL A 21 11.93 3.46 2.78
CA VAL A 21 12.26 2.04 2.95
C VAL A 21 11.31 1.16 2.14
N LEU A 22 10.00 1.46 2.17
CA LEU A 22 9.03 0.75 1.35
C LEU A 22 9.30 0.92 -0.15
N THR A 23 9.74 2.10 -0.59
CA THR A 23 10.11 2.35 -1.98
C THR A 23 11.33 1.52 -2.40
N ASP A 24 12.32 1.38 -1.51
CA ASP A 24 13.47 0.53 -1.76
C ASP A 24 13.10 -0.96 -1.75
N GLU A 25 12.17 -1.38 -0.89
CA GLU A 25 11.60 -2.72 -0.92
C GLU A 25 10.79 -2.97 -2.20
N ALA A 26 10.09 -1.96 -2.73
CA ALA A 26 9.37 -2.07 -3.99
C ALA A 26 10.31 -2.38 -5.16
N ARG A 27 11.53 -1.82 -5.15
CA ARG A 27 12.57 -2.08 -6.16
C ARG A 27 13.08 -3.52 -6.11
N LYS A 28 12.99 -4.19 -4.95
CA LYS A 28 13.42 -5.58 -4.76
C LYS A 28 12.42 -6.59 -5.31
N GLY A 29 11.18 -6.17 -5.61
CA GLY A 29 10.14 -7.03 -6.16
C GLY A 29 9.94 -8.29 -5.32
N ASP A 30 10.06 -9.46 -5.94
CA ASP A 30 9.83 -10.76 -5.29
C ASP A 30 10.91 -11.14 -4.26
N THR A 31 12.02 -10.40 -4.22
CA THR A 31 13.05 -10.56 -3.17
C THR A 31 12.78 -9.69 -1.95
N SER A 32 11.74 -8.84 -1.97
CA SER A 32 11.33 -8.04 -0.82
C SER A 32 10.86 -8.95 0.32
N VAL A 33 11.44 -8.75 1.50
CA VAL A 33 11.02 -9.48 2.70
C VAL A 33 9.65 -8.98 3.15
N ILE A 34 9.41 -7.67 3.08
CA ILE A 34 8.16 -7.04 3.50
C ILE A 34 6.99 -7.52 2.64
N ALA A 35 7.19 -7.62 1.32
CA ALA A 35 6.15 -8.07 0.39
C ALA A 35 5.73 -9.52 0.59
N ARG A 36 6.65 -10.38 1.06
CA ARG A 36 6.40 -11.82 1.29
C ARG A 36 5.80 -12.13 2.66
N MET A 37 5.74 -11.16 3.57
CA MET A 37 5.14 -11.35 4.88
C MET A 37 3.62 -11.23 4.84
N ALA A 38 2.96 -12.07 5.65
CA ALA A 38 1.53 -11.99 5.88
C ALA A 38 1.27 -11.08 7.09
N TRP A 39 0.72 -9.91 6.83
CA TRP A 39 0.42 -8.91 7.84
C TRP A 39 -1.00 -9.08 8.39
N ARG A 40 -1.17 -8.93 9.70
CA ARG A 40 -2.52 -8.87 10.28
C ARG A 40 -3.22 -7.57 9.92
N ARG A 41 -2.49 -6.45 9.95
CA ARG A 41 -2.95 -5.11 9.62
C ARG A 41 -1.80 -4.32 8.99
N ILE A 42 -2.11 -3.49 8.01
CA ILE A 42 -1.23 -2.43 7.51
C ILE A 42 -1.93 -1.10 7.73
N CYS A 43 -1.19 -0.11 8.26
CA CYS A 43 -1.64 1.26 8.43
C CYS A 43 -0.72 2.17 7.63
N LEU A 44 -1.30 3.00 6.77
CA LEU A 44 -0.60 4.09 6.09
C LEU A 44 -0.93 5.38 6.82
N ASP A 45 0.09 6.11 7.21
CA ASP A 45 -0.03 7.40 7.87
C ASP A 45 0.27 8.52 6.87
N GLU A 46 -0.51 9.60 6.92
CA GLU A 46 -0.49 10.71 5.95
C GLU A 46 -0.47 10.21 4.50
N CYS A 47 -1.51 9.44 4.11
CA CYS A 47 -1.58 8.75 2.80
C CYS A 47 -1.43 9.65 1.58
N GLN A 48 -1.61 10.96 1.74
CA GLN A 48 -1.28 11.96 0.72
C GLN A 48 0.23 12.03 0.40
N GLU A 49 1.08 11.21 1.01
CA GLU A 49 2.43 10.93 0.50
C GLU A 49 2.42 9.97 -0.70
N ILE A 50 1.39 9.12 -0.85
CA ILE A 50 1.27 8.04 -1.85
C ILE A 50 0.34 8.43 -3.02
N ARG A 51 0.30 9.72 -3.36
CA ARG A 51 -0.67 10.44 -4.23
C ARG A 51 -1.00 9.87 -5.61
N SER A 52 -0.38 8.78 -6.04
CA SER A 52 -0.68 8.23 -7.35
C SER A 52 -0.61 6.72 -7.31
N SER A 53 -1.76 6.11 -7.65
CA SER A 53 -1.95 4.66 -7.88
C SER A 53 -0.98 4.10 -8.93
N THR A 54 -0.35 4.97 -9.74
CA THR A 54 0.67 4.59 -10.72
C THR A 54 2.10 4.58 -10.15
N THR A 55 2.31 5.04 -8.92
CA THR A 55 3.63 4.97 -8.29
C THR A 55 3.98 3.52 -7.93
N ARG A 56 5.26 3.17 -8.04
CA ARG A 56 5.75 1.84 -7.61
C ARG A 56 5.45 1.55 -6.14
N LEU A 57 5.34 2.60 -5.31
CA LEU A 57 4.97 2.50 -3.91
C LEU A 57 3.51 2.05 -3.77
N ALA A 58 2.57 2.69 -4.47
CA ALA A 58 1.17 2.27 -4.47
C ALA A 58 1.02 0.81 -4.94
N ALA A 59 1.69 0.44 -6.04
CA ALA A 59 1.69 -0.94 -6.53
C ALA A 59 2.29 -1.94 -5.52
N LEU A 60 3.33 -1.57 -4.78
CA LEU A 60 3.84 -2.41 -3.68
C LEU A 60 2.79 -2.53 -2.58
N CYS A 61 2.23 -1.42 -2.10
CA CYS A 61 1.23 -1.38 -1.03
C CYS A 61 -0.01 -2.21 -1.36
N GLU A 62 -0.46 -2.20 -2.62
CA GLU A 62 -1.50 -3.09 -3.13
C GLU A 62 -1.10 -4.57 -3.02
N ARG A 63 0.14 -4.91 -3.39
CA ARG A 63 0.68 -6.29 -3.34
C ARG A 63 0.91 -6.81 -1.92
N LEU A 64 1.02 -5.94 -0.90
CA LEU A 64 1.26 -6.39 0.47
C LEU A 64 0.10 -7.28 0.96
N HIS A 65 0.43 -8.48 1.46
CA HIS A 65 -0.59 -9.38 1.97
C HIS A 65 -1.07 -8.94 3.36
N ALA A 66 -2.30 -8.43 3.47
CA ALA A 66 -2.87 -8.01 4.74
C ALA A 66 -4.37 -8.28 4.86
N ARG A 67 -4.82 -8.71 6.04
CA ARG A 67 -6.26 -8.93 6.31
C ARG A 67 -7.04 -7.63 6.56
N ARG A 68 -6.38 -6.61 7.13
CA ARG A 68 -6.98 -5.32 7.46
C ARG A 68 -6.06 -4.21 6.96
N ARG A 69 -6.64 -3.17 6.38
CA ARG A 69 -5.88 -2.06 5.79
C ARG A 69 -6.52 -0.76 6.24
N TRP A 70 -5.71 0.12 6.81
CA TRP A 70 -6.15 1.41 7.31
C TRP A 70 -5.32 2.51 6.67
N ILE A 71 -5.98 3.62 6.41
CA ILE A 71 -5.39 4.88 6.03
C ILE A 71 -5.72 5.87 7.15
N VAL A 72 -4.72 6.64 7.57
CA VAL A 72 -4.85 7.75 8.52
C VAL A 72 -4.34 8.98 7.79
N SER A 73 -5.18 10.00 7.66
CA SER A 73 -4.80 11.28 7.03
C SER A 73 -5.69 12.39 7.56
N GLY A 74 -5.11 13.57 7.78
CA GLY A 74 -5.86 14.80 8.05
C GLY A 74 -6.49 15.41 6.80
N THR A 75 -6.05 14.99 5.61
CA THR A 75 -6.45 15.53 4.30
C THR A 75 -6.64 14.39 3.30
N PRO A 76 -7.74 13.63 3.40
CA PRO A 76 -7.98 12.44 2.57
C PRO A 76 -8.25 12.76 1.09
N LEU A 77 -8.41 14.03 0.74
CA LEU A 77 -8.55 14.49 -0.64
C LEU A 77 -7.56 15.64 -0.83
N TYR A 78 -6.75 15.57 -1.90
CA TYR A 78 -5.72 16.57 -2.14
C TYR A 78 -6.14 17.56 -3.23
N ASP A 79 -6.35 17.08 -4.46
CA ASP A 79 -6.64 17.92 -5.62
C ASP A 79 -7.95 17.51 -6.30
N SER A 80 -8.16 16.21 -6.50
CA SER A 80 -9.32 15.71 -7.24
C SER A 80 -9.89 14.42 -6.64
N ILE A 81 -11.07 14.02 -7.12
CA ILE A 81 -11.67 12.75 -6.73
C ILE A 81 -10.83 11.54 -7.18
N ASP A 82 -9.99 11.71 -8.20
CA ASP A 82 -9.15 10.65 -8.76
C ASP A 82 -8.05 10.22 -7.79
N ASP A 83 -7.68 11.10 -6.84
CA ASP A 83 -6.75 10.77 -5.76
C ASP A 83 -7.28 9.62 -4.90
N LEU A 84 -8.61 9.50 -4.74
CA LEU A 84 -9.26 8.42 -3.99
C LEU A 84 -9.11 7.05 -4.66
N ASN A 85 -8.82 6.98 -5.96
CA ASN A 85 -8.68 5.69 -6.64
C ASN A 85 -7.57 4.84 -5.99
N GLY A 86 -6.40 5.45 -5.75
CA GLY A 86 -5.29 4.77 -5.08
C GLY A 86 -5.62 4.36 -3.64
N GLU A 87 -6.32 5.22 -2.91
CA GLU A 87 -6.71 4.95 -1.52
C GLU A 87 -7.73 3.80 -1.42
N LEU A 88 -8.78 3.83 -2.26
CA LEU A 88 -9.82 2.81 -2.30
C LEU A 88 -9.27 1.47 -2.79
N SER A 89 -8.35 1.49 -3.76
CA SER A 89 -7.61 0.32 -4.21
C SER A 89 -6.76 -0.28 -3.09
N PHE A 90 -5.99 0.55 -2.38
CA PHE A 90 -5.23 0.09 -1.22
C PHE A 90 -6.15 -0.51 -0.16
N LEU A 91 -7.25 0.15 0.18
CA LEU A 91 -8.21 -0.33 1.20
C LEU A 91 -8.95 -1.60 0.76
N GLY A 92 -8.95 -1.95 -0.53
CA GLY A 92 -9.64 -3.12 -1.05
C GLY A 92 -11.15 -2.93 -1.15
N VAL A 93 -11.62 -1.69 -1.33
CA VAL A 93 -13.06 -1.38 -1.41
C VAL A 93 -13.59 -1.79 -2.77
N TRP A 94 -14.46 -2.81 -2.81
CA TRP A 94 -15.10 -3.24 -4.06
C TRP A 94 -16.25 -2.26 -4.46
N PRO A 95 -16.42 -1.91 -5.75
CA PRO A 95 -15.67 -2.34 -6.93
C PRO A 95 -14.42 -1.50 -7.23
N PHE A 96 -14.17 -0.43 -6.47
CA PHE A 96 -13.10 0.56 -6.71
C PHE A 96 -11.67 0.01 -6.57
N ALA A 97 -11.50 -1.15 -5.95
CA ALA A 97 -10.21 -1.86 -5.87
C ALA A 97 -9.94 -2.84 -7.01
N LEU A 98 -10.84 -2.91 -7.98
CA LEU A 98 -10.56 -3.60 -9.23
C LEU A 98 -9.52 -2.80 -10.01
N ARG A 99 -8.56 -3.48 -10.64
CA ARG A 99 -7.47 -2.83 -11.39
C ARG A 99 -8.04 -1.80 -12.38
N ASN A 100 -7.36 -0.65 -12.48
CA ASN A 100 -7.67 0.44 -13.42
C ASN A 100 -8.24 -0.10 -14.75
N ASN A 101 -9.51 0.24 -15.04
CA ASN A 101 -10.32 -0.07 -16.24
C ASN A 101 -11.54 -1.00 -16.09
N ILE A 102 -11.83 -1.55 -14.90
CA ILE A 102 -12.98 -2.46 -14.71
C ILE A 102 -13.98 -2.03 -13.61
N ASP A 103 -13.72 -0.95 -12.88
CA ASP A 103 -14.61 -0.45 -11.83
C ASP A 103 -15.76 0.43 -12.37
N GLY A 104 -15.64 0.93 -13.61
CA GLY A 104 -16.63 1.77 -14.29
C GLY A 104 -16.68 3.23 -13.81
N PHE A 105 -16.26 3.53 -12.58
CA PHE A 105 -16.33 4.88 -12.01
C PHE A 105 -15.13 5.75 -12.39
N PHE A 106 -13.90 5.30 -12.10
CA PHE A 106 -12.69 6.08 -12.39
C PHE A 106 -12.28 6.04 -13.87
N LYS A 107 -12.96 5.22 -14.69
CA LYS A 107 -12.74 5.12 -16.14
C LYS A 107 -13.57 6.10 -16.97
N GLU A 108 -14.79 6.40 -16.52
CA GLU A 108 -15.79 7.15 -17.32
C GLU A 108 -15.73 8.67 -17.13
N ARG A 109 -14.72 9.18 -16.41
CA ARG A 109 -14.51 10.61 -16.16
C ARG A 109 -13.34 11.18 -16.96
#